data_AF-A0A7C3AAJ5-F1
#
_entry.id   AF-A0A7C3AAJ5-F1
#
_cell.length_a   1.000
_cell.length_b   1.000
_cell.length_c   1.000
_cell.angle_alpha   90.00
_cell.angle_beta   90.00
_cell.angle_gamma   90.00
#
_symmetry.space_group_name_H-M   'P 1'
#
loop_
_entity.id
_entity.type
_entity.pdbx_description
1 polymer ?
#
loop_
_entity_poly.entity_id
_entity_poly.type
_entity_poly.pdbx_seq_one_letter_code
_entity_poly.pdbx_strand_id
1 'polypeptide(L)'
;MAAATCPMVIMYQSSRLLWHLAGKYIIKTRYLSLVNILAGRELVPEFMPYFTSVDPIVDAVVQRLEDPPELARISAALKELVHPLAARKAGDETAGVVLELLGSARG
;
A
#
# COMPACT_ATOMS: atom_id res chain seq x y z
N MET A 1 -2.66 -0.96 9.75
CA MET A 1 -2.71 0.52 9.62
C MET A 1 -3.72 0.96 8.57
N ALA A 2 -3.58 0.58 7.29
CA ALA A 2 -4.61 0.83 6.28
C ALA A 2 -5.99 0.26 6.68
N ALA A 3 -6.03 -0.97 7.22
CA ALA A 3 -7.26 -1.59 7.73
C ALA A 3 -7.87 -0.91 8.96
N ALA A 4 -7.09 -0.09 9.67
CA ALA A 4 -7.59 0.75 10.75
C ALA A 4 -8.11 2.10 10.24
N THR A 5 -8.16 2.32 8.91
CA THR A 5 -8.63 3.55 8.25
C THR A 5 -7.90 4.81 8.71
N CYS A 6 -6.67 4.64 9.21
CA CYS A 6 -5.85 5.71 9.74
C CYS A 6 -4.99 6.31 8.62
N PRO A 7 -5.11 7.62 8.33
CA PRO A 7 -4.19 8.31 7.43
C PRO A 7 -2.74 8.10 7.86
N MET A 8 -1.84 7.94 6.89
CA MET A 8 -0.44 7.60 7.15
C MET A 8 0.49 8.23 6.12
N VAL A 9 1.77 8.35 6.48
CA VAL A 9 2.87 8.73 5.59
C VAL A 9 3.84 7.56 5.56
N ILE A 10 4.27 7.15 4.38
CA ILE A 10 5.09 5.96 4.22
C ILE A 10 6.49 6.37 3.76
N MET A 11 7.51 5.88 4.46
CA MET A 11 8.90 6.10 4.08
C MET A 11 9.69 4.80 4.15
N TYR A 12 10.64 4.62 3.23
CA TYR A 12 11.56 3.51 3.26
C TYR A 12 12.95 3.98 2.84
N GLN A 13 13.96 3.65 3.65
CA GLN A 13 15.35 3.98 3.34
C GLN A 13 16.08 2.73 2.87
N SER A 14 16.20 2.57 1.55
CA SER A 14 17.03 1.54 0.93
C SER A 14 18.44 2.08 0.66
N SER A 15 19.41 1.17 0.53
CA SER A 15 20.75 1.55 0.12
C SER A 15 20.73 2.11 -1.30
N ARG A 16 21.18 3.36 -1.46
CA ARG A 16 21.26 4.05 -2.75
C ARG A 16 22.04 3.22 -3.78
N LEU A 17 23.14 2.60 -3.33
CA LEU A 17 23.98 1.78 -4.20
C LEU A 17 23.22 0.56 -4.73
N LEU A 18 22.52 -0.17 -3.87
CA LEU A 18 21.68 -1.31 -4.27
C LEU A 18 20.54 -0.90 -5.20
N TRP A 19 19.94 0.27 -4.97
CA TRP A 19 18.90 0.80 -5.85
C TRP A 19 19.41 1.10 -7.26
N HIS A 20 20.56 1.77 -7.36
CA HIS A 20 21.16 2.13 -8.64
C HIS A 20 21.67 0.91 -9.42
N LEU A 21 22.16 -0.12 -8.72
CA LEU A 21 22.72 -1.32 -9.34
C LEU A 21 21.66 -2.35 -9.77
N ALA A 22 20.63 -2.58 -8.95
CA ALA A 22 19.66 -3.66 -9.18
C ALA A 22 18.21 -3.21 -9.04
N GLY A 23 17.93 -2.27 -8.13
CA GLY A 23 16.57 -1.86 -7.79
C GLY A 23 15.74 -1.37 -8.98
N LYS A 24 16.34 -0.55 -9.86
CA LYS A 24 15.66 -0.04 -11.08
C LYS A 24 15.18 -1.13 -12.05
N TYR A 25 15.83 -2.30 -12.07
CA TYR A 25 15.46 -3.39 -12.98
C TYR A 25 14.44 -4.35 -12.35
N ILE A 26 14.43 -4.44 -11.03
CA ILE A 26 13.57 -5.35 -10.26
C ILE A 26 12.21 -4.70 -10.01
N ILE A 27 12.16 -3.41 -9.71
CA ILE A 27 10.93 -2.69 -9.40
C ILE A 27 10.33 -2.09 -10.66
N LYS A 28 9.23 -2.70 -11.14
CA LYS A 28 8.49 -2.28 -12.34
C LYS A 28 7.19 -1.53 -12.02
N THR A 29 6.83 -1.39 -10.75
CA THR A 29 5.57 -0.76 -10.32
C THR A 29 5.76 0.74 -10.14
N ARG A 30 4.76 1.53 -10.54
CA ARG A 30 4.74 3.00 -10.37
C ARG A 30 4.68 3.43 -8.91
N TYR A 31 4.03 2.61 -8.08
CA TYR A 31 3.89 2.79 -6.65
C TYR A 31 4.58 1.65 -5.91
N LEU A 32 5.13 1.94 -4.74
CA LEU A 32 5.85 0.96 -3.92
C LEU A 32 5.06 0.52 -2.70
N SER A 33 4.24 1.41 -2.14
CA SER A 33 3.37 1.05 -1.02
C SER A 33 2.17 0.24 -1.49
N LEU A 34 1.80 -0.79 -0.72
CA LEU A 34 0.63 -1.61 -1.01
C LEU A 34 -0.66 -0.76 -1.12
N VAL A 35 -0.76 0.30 -0.30
CA VAL A 35 -1.91 1.21 -0.30
C VAL A 35 -2.05 1.93 -1.63
N ASN A 36 -0.98 2.54 -2.15
CA ASN A 36 -1.02 3.27 -3.42
C ASN A 36 -1.13 2.32 -4.63
N ILE A 37 -0.53 1.12 -4.53
CA ILE A 37 -0.68 0.07 -5.55
C ILE A 37 -2.15 -0.35 -5.68
N LEU A 38 -2.80 -0.67 -4.55
CA LEU A 38 -4.20 -1.07 -4.53
C LEU A 38 -5.13 0.08 -4.96
N ALA A 39 -4.81 1.31 -4.56
CA ALA A 39 -5.58 2.49 -4.95
C ALA A 39 -5.40 2.88 -6.43
N GLY A 40 -4.34 2.39 -7.09
CA GLY A 40 -3.96 2.77 -8.46
C GLY A 40 -3.54 4.24 -8.61
N ARG A 41 -3.41 4.96 -7.50
CA ARG A 41 -3.03 6.38 -7.41
C ARG A 41 -2.30 6.64 -6.11
N GLU A 42 -1.65 7.79 -6.02
CA GLU A 42 -1.14 8.28 -4.75
C GLU A 42 -2.31 8.68 -3.86
N LEU A 43 -2.63 7.82 -2.89
CA LEU A 43 -3.62 8.06 -1.84
C LEU A 43 -2.96 8.59 -0.58
N VAL A 44 -1.79 8.06 -0.26
CA VAL A 44 -0.93 8.50 0.86
C VAL A 44 0.46 8.84 0.34
N PRO A 45 1.12 9.86 0.89
CA PRO A 45 2.46 10.24 0.44
C PRO A 45 3.45 9.10 0.72
N GLU A 46 4.25 8.78 -0.30
CA GLU A 46 5.29 7.75 -0.22
C GLU A 46 6.68 8.30 -0.55
N PHE A 47 7.62 8.14 0.38
CA PHE A 47 9.02 8.54 0.27
C PHE A 47 9.89 7.31 0.11
N MET A 48 10.00 6.84 -1.13
CA MET A 48 10.66 5.58 -1.48
C MET A 48 11.38 5.73 -2.82
N PRO A 49 12.37 4.86 -3.12
CA PRO A 49 12.95 3.81 -2.28
C PRO A 49 14.06 4.31 -1.34
N TYR A 50 14.40 5.60 -1.44
CA TYR A 50 15.29 6.30 -0.52
C TYR A 50 14.91 7.78 -0.50
N PHE A 51 15.26 8.48 0.57
CA PHE A 51 15.10 9.92 0.69
C PHE A 51 16.43 10.56 1.10
N THR A 52 16.66 11.79 0.64
CA THR A 52 17.90 12.54 0.87
C THR A 52 17.80 13.50 2.05
N SER A 53 16.59 13.92 2.42
CA SER A 53 16.31 14.71 3.63
C SER A 53 15.00 14.27 4.26
N VAL A 54 14.88 14.52 5.56
CA VAL A 54 13.66 14.34 6.34
C VAL A 54 12.69 15.52 6.21
N ASP A 55 13.17 16.69 5.79
CA ASP A 55 12.34 17.91 5.73
C ASP A 55 11.05 17.73 4.89
N PRO A 56 11.11 17.14 3.67
CA PRO A 56 9.89 16.93 2.88
C PRO A 56 8.88 15.98 3.55
N ILE A 57 9.37 15.08 4.40
CA ILE A 57 8.55 14.13 5.15
C ILE A 57 7.83 14.87 6.29
N VAL A 58 8.57 15.72 7.01
CA VAL A 58 8.02 16.55 8.09
C VAL A 58 6.97 17.49 7.53
N ASP A 59 7.27 18.19 6.43
CA ASP A 59 6.32 19.10 5.77
C ASP A 59 5.05 18.37 5.35
N ALA A 60 5.17 17.18 4.75
CA ALA A 60 4.02 16.38 4.33
C ALA A 60 3.14 15.91 5.51
N VAL A 61 3.72 15.70 6.70
CA VAL A 61 2.99 15.37 7.92
C VAL A 61 2.32 16.62 8.48
N VAL A 62 3.05 17.72 8.62
CA VAL A 62 2.54 18.99 9.19
C VAL A 62 1.37 19.51 8.38
N GLN A 63 1.52 19.63 7.04
CA GLN A 63 0.46 20.10 6.15
C GLN A 63 -0.83 19.28 6.29
N ARG A 64 -0.72 17.97 6.55
CA ARG A 64 -1.88 17.10 6.73
C ARG A 64 -2.52 17.27 8.10
N LEU A 65 -1.72 17.42 9.15
CA LEU A 65 -2.25 17.71 10.49
C LEU A 65 -2.98 19.05 10.53
N GLU A 66 -2.56 20.01 9.70
CA GLU A 66 -3.19 21.32 9.54
C GLU A 66 -4.45 21.30 8.66
N ASP A 67 -4.73 20.19 7.95
CA ASP A 67 -5.91 20.01 7.10
C ASP A 67 -6.76 18.79 7.54
N PRO A 68 -7.57 18.94 8.61
CA PRO A 68 -8.47 17.88 9.07
C PRO A 68 -9.46 17.36 8.01
N PRO A 69 -10.06 18.22 7.14
CA PRO A 69 -10.88 17.76 6.02
C PRO A 69 -10.15 16.78 5.08
N GLU A 70 -8.90 17.06 4.72
CA GLU A 70 -8.11 16.18 3.87
C GLU A 70 -7.80 14.84 4.56
N LEU A 71 -7.47 14.87 5.86
CA LEU A 71 -7.30 13.64 6.66
C LEU A 71 -8.57 12.78 6.69
N ALA A 72 -9.74 13.40 6.85
CA ALA A 72 -11.02 12.69 6.82
C ALA A 72 -11.28 12.07 5.43
N ARG A 73 -10.96 12.79 4.35
CA ARG A 73 -11.09 12.29 2.97
C ARG A 73 -10.18 11.08 2.73
N ILE A 74 -8.93 11.14 3.19
CA ILE A 74 -7.98 10.03 3.10
C ILE A 74 -8.48 8.83 3.91
N SER A 75 -8.97 9.06 5.14
CA SER A 75 -9.52 8.00 5.99
C SER A 75 -10.71 7.30 5.33
N ALA A 76 -11.64 8.06 4.75
CA ALA A 76 -12.77 7.52 4.01
C ALA A 76 -12.31 6.70 2.79
N ALA A 77 -11.36 7.22 2.00
CA ALA A 77 -10.81 6.51 0.86
C ALA A 77 -10.07 5.22 1.26
N LEU A 78 -9.37 5.21 2.40
CA LEU A 78 -8.75 3.99 2.95
C LEU A 78 -9.80 2.96 3.38
N LYS A 79 -10.92 3.41 3.96
CA LYS A 79 -12.03 2.55 4.33
C LYS A 79 -12.62 1.84 3.12
N GLU A 80 -12.92 2.59 2.06
CA GLU A 80 -13.42 2.03 0.80
C GLU A 80 -12.42 1.06 0.16
N LEU A 81 -11.13 1.38 0.22
CA LEU A 81 -10.07 0.52 -0.32
C LEU A 81 -9.97 -0.82 0.43
N VAL A 82 -10.13 -0.82 1.75
CA VAL A 82 -9.95 -2.03 2.57
C VAL A 82 -11.24 -2.83 2.72
N HIS A 83 -12.41 -2.21 2.60
CA HIS A 83 -13.70 -2.89 2.77
C HIS A 83 -13.85 -4.21 1.99
N PRO A 84 -13.58 -4.27 0.66
CA PRO A 84 -13.69 -5.52 -0.09
C PRO A 84 -12.64 -6.56 0.35
N LEU A 85 -11.47 -6.12 0.80
CA LEU A 85 -10.41 -7.02 1.27
C LEU A 85 -10.76 -7.67 2.62
N ALA A 86 -11.41 -6.91 3.50
CA ALA A 86 -11.88 -7.41 4.80
C ALA A 86 -13.13 -8.30 4.66
N ALA A 87 -13.98 -8.05 3.66
CA ALA A 87 -15.19 -8.82 3.42
C ALA A 87 -14.91 -10.21 2.81
N ARG A 88 -13.80 -10.37 2.07
CA ARG A 88 -13.42 -11.67 1.50
C ARG A 88 -12.90 -12.61 2.58
N LYS A 89 -13.50 -13.79 2.66
CA LYS A 89 -13.02 -14.88 3.52
C LYS A 89 -11.95 -15.67 2.78
N ALA A 90 -10.70 -15.21 2.88
CA ALA A 90 -9.56 -15.84 2.21
C ALA A 90 -9.46 -17.36 2.48
N GLY A 91 -9.82 -17.80 3.69
CA GLY A 91 -9.88 -19.23 4.03
C GLY A 91 -10.89 -20.01 3.21
N ASP A 92 -12.13 -19.51 3.12
CA ASP A 92 -13.22 -20.17 2.38
C ASP A 92 -12.91 -20.21 0.88
N GLU A 93 -12.39 -19.10 0.32
CA GLU A 93 -11.97 -19.03 -1.09
C GLU A 93 -10.83 -20.02 -1.38
N THR A 94 -9.83 -20.11 -0.49
CA THR A 94 -8.71 -21.04 -0.63
C THR A 94 -9.18 -22.49 -0.54
N ALA A 95 -10.09 -22.80 0.40
CA ALA A 95 -10.68 -24.13 0.52
C ALA A 95 -11.44 -24.51 -0.77
N GLY A 96 -12.17 -23.58 -1.37
CA GLY A 96 -12.83 -23.77 -2.67
C GLY A 96 -11.85 -24.16 -3.77
N VAL A 97 -10.75 -23.42 -3.92
CA VAL A 97 -9.70 -23.71 -4.92
C VAL A 97 -9.07 -25.09 -4.68
N VAL A 98 -8.79 -25.46 -3.44
CA VAL A 98 -8.24 -26.79 -3.11
C VAL A 98 -9.21 -27.91 -3.47
N LEU A 99 -10.51 -27.74 -3.16
CA LEU A 99 -11.53 -28.72 -3.53
C LEU A 99 -11.68 -28.87 -5.04
N GLU A 100 -11.61 -27.77 -5.80
CA GLU A 100 -11.63 -27.78 -7.26
C GLU A 100 -10.44 -28.54 -7.86
N LEU A 101 -9.23 -28.29 -7.35
CA LEU A 101 -8.01 -28.99 -7.78
C LEU A 101 -8.08 -30.50 -7.48
N LEU A 102 -8.56 -30.88 -6.30
CA LEU A 102 -8.72 -32.29 -5.90
C LEU A 102 -9.83 -33.00 -6.69
N GLY A 103 -10.89 -32.29 -7.04
CA GLY A 103 -11.97 -32.79 -7.91
C GLY A 103 -11.49 -33.02 -9.34
N SER A 104 -10.69 -32.10 -9.87
CA SER A 104 -10.11 -32.19 -11.22
C SER A 104 -9.05 -33.30 -11.34
N ALA A 105 -8.34 -33.62 -10.26
CA ALA A 105 -7.35 -34.70 -10.23
C ALA A 105 -7.95 -36.12 -10.11
N ARG A 106 -9.28 -36.23 -9.92
CA ARG A 106 -10.01 -37.51 -9.85
C ARG A 106 -10.78 -37.85 -11.13
N GLY A 107 -10.63 -37.04 -12.20
CA GLY A 107 -11.21 -37.26 -13.53
C GLY A 107 -10.21 -37.76 -14.54
#